data_AF-A0A2D5KAF0-F1
#
_entry.id   AF-A0A2D5KAF0-F1
#
_cell.length_a   1.000
_cell.length_b   1.000
_cell.length_c   1.000
_cell.angle_alpha   90.00
_cell.angle_beta   90.00
_cell.angle_gamma   90.00
#
_symmetry.space_group_name_H-M   'P 1'
#
loop_
_entity.id
_entity.type
_entity.pdbx_description
1 polymer ?
#
loop_
_entity_poly.entity_id
_entity_poly.type
_entity_poly.pdbx_seq_one_letter_code
_entity_poly.pdbx_strand_id
1 'polypeptide(L)'
;MAELWTIIGLLIFSALKFFLAPPAAILAGLTFFESVFYTSLGGIIGFLLFFRFGKLIRKFFFKLFKRKPKPKFSKRSRRIVKVKNTYGLWGLAFLTPCLLGIPLGAILAAGFYSKQKWAVGVFCVLIVFWSVTLSFISYHIKS
;
A
#
# COMPACT_ATOMS: atom_id res chain seq x y z
N MET A 1 -10.89 7.04 26.74
CA MET A 1 -11.71 7.22 25.52
C MET A 1 -10.93 7.90 24.39
N ALA A 2 -10.19 8.99 24.63
CA ALA A 2 -9.37 9.66 23.61
C ALA A 2 -8.33 8.73 22.94
N GLU A 3 -7.63 7.90 23.72
CA GLU A 3 -6.63 6.93 23.24
C GLU A 3 -7.17 5.97 22.15
N LEU A 4 -8.37 5.43 22.32
CA LEU A 4 -8.97 4.48 21.37
C LEU A 4 -9.30 5.15 20.03
N TRP A 5 -9.80 6.38 20.05
CA TRP A 5 -10.08 7.15 18.84
C TRP A 5 -8.80 7.50 18.08
N THR A 6 -7.74 7.83 18.80
CA THR A 6 -6.41 8.07 18.22
C THR A 6 -5.89 6.84 17.51
N ILE A 7 -5.98 5.66 18.14
CA ILE A 7 -5.54 4.38 17.55
C ILE A 7 -6.36 4.03 16.31
N ILE A 8 -7.70 4.12 16.38
CA ILE A 8 -8.58 3.83 15.25
C ILE A 8 -8.31 4.81 14.09
N GLY A 9 -8.16 6.09 14.41
CA GLY A 9 -7.79 7.13 13.45
C GLY A 9 -6.46 6.81 12.77
N LEU A 10 -5.45 6.38 13.54
CA LEU A 10 -4.14 6.02 13.03
C LEU A 10 -4.17 4.79 12.11
N LEU A 11 -4.98 3.78 12.45
CA LEU A 11 -5.17 2.59 11.62
C LEU A 11 -5.78 2.97 10.25
N ILE A 12 -6.82 3.80 10.24
CA ILE A 12 -7.45 4.28 9.00
C ILE A 12 -6.49 5.19 8.22
N PHE A 13 -5.78 6.09 8.91
CA PHE A 13 -4.86 7.02 8.29
C PHE A 13 -3.66 6.31 7.66
N SER A 14 -3.12 5.29 8.32
CA SER A 14 -2.04 4.45 7.76
C SER A 14 -2.50 3.68 6.53
N ALA A 15 -3.75 3.20 6.49
CA ALA A 15 -4.33 2.52 5.34
C ALA A 15 -4.49 3.44 4.11
N LEU A 16 -4.63 4.75 4.30
CA LEU A 16 -4.83 5.74 3.22
C LEU A 16 -3.52 6.46 2.84
N LYS A 17 -2.78 6.93 3.85
CA LYS A 17 -1.58 7.76 3.75
C LYS A 17 -0.50 7.24 4.70
N PHE A 18 0.00 6.04 4.40
CA PHE A 18 1.01 5.35 5.20
C PHE A 18 2.24 6.20 5.53
N PHE A 19 2.76 6.98 4.57
CA PHE A 19 3.94 7.83 4.77
C PHE A 19 3.81 8.79 5.98
N LEU A 20 2.61 9.33 6.22
CA LEU A 20 2.37 10.31 7.28
C LEU A 20 1.92 9.67 8.60
N ALA A 21 1.65 8.37 8.62
CA ALA A 21 1.11 7.72 9.81
C ALA A 21 2.13 7.55 10.95
N PRO A 22 3.39 7.12 10.71
CA PRO A 22 4.40 7.05 11.77
C PRO A 22 4.75 8.40 12.41
N PRO A 23 4.92 9.52 11.65
CA PRO A 23 5.05 10.85 12.26
C PRO A 23 3.82 11.22 13.10
N ALA A 24 2.61 10.98 12.59
CA ALA A 24 1.37 11.29 13.31
C ALA A 24 1.25 10.51 14.64
N ALA A 25 1.67 9.24 14.66
CA ALA A 25 1.68 8.42 15.88
C ALA A 25 2.59 9.02 16.95
N ILE A 26 3.79 9.43 16.56
CA ILE A 26 4.78 10.00 17.47
C ILE A 26 4.33 11.38 17.97
N LEU A 27 3.69 12.20 17.12
CA LEU A 27 3.07 13.46 17.52
C LEU A 27 1.91 13.26 18.50
N ALA A 28 1.15 12.16 18.33
CA ALA A 28 0.08 11.77 19.24
C ALA A 28 0.58 11.21 20.58
N GLY A 29 1.89 11.10 20.79
CA GLY A 29 2.50 10.64 22.04
C GLY A 29 2.77 9.14 22.13
N LEU A 30 2.54 8.38 21.05
CA LEU A 30 2.83 6.95 21.02
C LEU A 30 4.34 6.68 21.02
N THR A 31 4.74 5.58 21.67
CA THR A 31 6.13 5.12 21.66
C THR A 31 6.56 4.65 20.28
N PHE A 32 7.87 4.53 20.06
CA PHE A 32 8.42 4.00 18.81
C PHE A 32 7.82 2.62 18.46
N PHE A 33 7.76 1.70 19.42
CA PHE A 33 7.26 0.35 19.20
C PHE A 33 5.76 0.32 18.91
N GLU A 34 4.96 1.13 19.62
CA GLU A 34 3.53 1.27 19.35
C GLU A 34 3.27 1.87 17.96
N SER A 35 4.03 2.89 17.58
CA SER A 35 3.97 3.49 16.24
C SER A 35 4.24 2.45 15.16
N VAL A 36 5.30 1.65 15.29
CA VAL A 36 5.62 0.58 14.33
C VAL A 36 4.49 -0.46 14.29
N PHE A 37 4.01 -0.88 15.46
CA PHE A 37 2.97 -1.91 15.56
C PHE A 37 1.66 -1.46 14.91
N TYR A 38 1.12 -0.31 15.30
CA TYR A 38 -0.17 0.18 14.80
C TYR A 38 -0.10 0.57 13.32
N THR A 39 0.98 1.19 12.86
CA THR A 39 1.12 1.56 11.44
C THR A 39 1.31 0.33 10.55
N SER A 40 2.07 -0.67 10.99
CA SER A 40 2.20 -1.95 10.28
C SER A 40 0.85 -2.66 10.19
N LEU A 41 0.11 -2.72 11.30
CA LEU A 41 -1.17 -3.43 11.38
C LEU A 41 -2.23 -2.75 10.49
N GLY A 42 -2.36 -1.43 10.59
CA GLY A 42 -3.27 -0.64 9.75
C GLY A 42 -2.86 -0.67 8.27
N GLY A 43 -1.57 -0.64 7.98
CA GLY A 43 -1.05 -0.76 6.62
C GLY A 43 -1.35 -2.11 5.97
N ILE A 44 -1.11 -3.21 6.68
CA ILE A 44 -1.41 -4.57 6.19
C ILE A 44 -2.91 -4.76 5.99
N ILE A 45 -3.72 -4.38 6.97
CA ILE A 45 -5.19 -4.50 6.88
C ILE A 45 -5.72 -3.66 5.71
N GLY A 46 -5.27 -2.41 5.61
CA GLY A 46 -5.61 -1.51 4.52
C GLY A 46 -5.23 -2.11 3.16
N PHE A 47 -4.00 -2.61 3.03
CA PHE A 47 -3.53 -3.23 1.79
C PHE A 47 -4.41 -4.42 1.38
N LEU A 48 -4.69 -5.33 2.31
CA LEU A 48 -5.51 -6.51 2.02
C LEU A 48 -6.93 -6.13 1.62
N LEU A 49 -7.51 -5.16 2.30
CA LEU A 49 -8.85 -4.63 2.01
C LEU A 49 -8.87 -4.04 0.60
N PHE A 50 -8.00 -3.07 0.31
CA PHE A 50 -7.93 -2.45 -1.03
C PHE A 50 -7.54 -3.42 -2.13
N PHE A 51 -6.74 -4.45 -1.84
CA PHE A 51 -6.37 -5.48 -2.82
C PHE A 51 -7.57 -6.33 -3.19
N ARG A 52 -8.39 -6.71 -2.20
CA ARG A 52 -9.63 -7.45 -2.44
C ARG A 52 -10.65 -6.60 -3.18
N PHE A 53 -10.84 -5.35 -2.74
CA PHE A 53 -11.68 -4.37 -3.45
C PHE A 53 -11.20 -4.14 -4.89
N GLY A 54 -9.91 -4.03 -5.14
CA GLY A 54 -9.35 -3.90 -6.48
C GLY A 54 -9.68 -5.08 -7.39
N LYS A 55 -9.70 -6.31 -6.86
CA LYS A 55 -10.16 -7.50 -7.60
C LYS A 55 -11.66 -7.41 -7.94
N LEU A 56 -12.48 -6.98 -6.98
CA LEU A 56 -13.93 -6.79 -7.15
C LEU A 56 -14.25 -5.72 -8.19
N ILE A 57 -13.66 -4.53 -8.05
CA ILE A 57 -13.80 -3.41 -8.99
C ILE A 57 -13.42 -3.89 -10.38
N ARG A 58 -12.28 -4.58 -10.54
CA ARG A 58 -11.87 -5.09 -11.84
C ARG A 58 -12.90 -6.08 -12.41
N LYS A 59 -13.39 -7.04 -11.62
CA LYS A 59 -14.41 -8.00 -12.07
C LYS A 59 -15.70 -7.29 -12.50
N PHE A 60 -16.15 -6.30 -11.72
CA PHE A 60 -17.34 -5.51 -12.01
C PHE A 60 -17.14 -4.65 -13.27
N PHE A 61 -16.03 -3.94 -13.39
CA PHE A 61 -15.69 -3.11 -14.54
C PHE A 61 -15.55 -3.92 -15.82
N PHE A 62 -14.97 -5.13 -15.77
CA PHE A 62 -14.91 -6.04 -16.92
C PHE A 62 -16.29 -6.60 -17.31
N LYS A 63 -17.22 -6.72 -16.36
CA LYS A 63 -18.59 -7.20 -16.61
C LYS A 63 -19.49 -6.09 -17.18
N LEU A 64 -19.34 -4.85 -16.68
CA LEU A 64 -20.13 -3.69 -17.10
C LEU A 64 -19.63 -3.09 -18.42
N PHE A 65 -18.30 -2.94 -18.57
CA PHE A 65 -17.69 -2.53 -19.82
C PHE A 65 -17.16 -3.76 -20.54
N LYS A 66 -17.98 -4.35 -21.43
CA LYS A 66 -17.49 -5.28 -22.47
C LYS A 66 -16.39 -4.56 -23.25
N ARG A 67 -15.12 -4.85 -22.92
CA ARG A 67 -13.99 -4.25 -23.62
C ARG A 67 -14.05 -4.71 -25.07
N LYS A 68 -14.40 -3.81 -26.00
CA LYS A 68 -13.94 -3.92 -27.40
C LYS A 68 -12.44 -4.25 -27.34
N PRO A 69 -11.93 -5.21 -28.11
CA PRO A 69 -10.52 -5.59 -28.06
C PRO A 69 -9.67 -4.35 -28.39
N LYS A 70 -9.16 -3.67 -27.37
CA LYS A 70 -8.21 -2.58 -27.57
C LYS A 70 -6.93 -3.21 -28.15
N PRO A 71 -6.32 -2.62 -29.19
CA PRO A 71 -5.13 -3.19 -29.80
C PRO A 71 -4.07 -3.43 -28.73
N LYS A 72 -3.54 -4.66 -28.67
CA LYS A 72 -2.65 -5.18 -27.62
C LYS A 72 -1.32 -4.42 -27.46
N PHE A 73 -1.06 -3.41 -28.29
CA PHE A 73 0.26 -2.82 -28.50
C PHE A 73 0.28 -1.28 -28.60
N SER A 74 -0.41 -0.55 -27.72
CA SER A 74 -0.18 0.90 -27.62
C SER A 74 1.19 1.21 -27.00
N LYS A 75 1.85 2.30 -27.42
CA LYS A 75 3.14 2.75 -26.87
C LYS A 75 3.11 2.90 -25.34
N ARG A 76 1.96 3.29 -24.76
CA ARG A 76 1.72 3.34 -23.31
C ARG A 76 1.70 1.95 -22.66
N SER A 77 0.98 0.98 -23.24
CA SER A 77 0.98 -0.40 -22.71
C SER A 77 2.37 -1.04 -22.75
N ARG A 78 3.15 -0.82 -23.82
CA ARG A 78 4.52 -1.33 -23.89
C ARG A 78 5.45 -0.71 -22.84
N ARG A 79 5.30 0.59 -22.52
CA ARG A 79 6.07 1.23 -21.42
C ARG A 79 5.71 0.64 -20.06
N ILE A 80 4.42 0.46 -19.78
CA ILE A 80 3.96 -0.14 -18.52
C ILE A 80 4.49 -1.58 -18.38
N VAL A 81 4.46 -2.37 -19.47
CA VAL A 81 5.01 -3.73 -19.48
C VAL A 81 6.54 -3.73 -19.38
N LYS A 82 7.25 -2.78 -20.01
CA LYS A 82 8.70 -2.63 -19.84
C LYS A 82 9.05 -2.33 -18.40
N VAL A 83 8.46 -1.31 -17.78
CA VAL A 83 8.68 -0.95 -16.37
C VAL A 83 8.38 -2.14 -15.44
N LYS A 84 7.30 -2.89 -15.72
CA LYS A 84 7.00 -4.14 -15.00
C LYS A 84 8.12 -5.18 -15.16
N ASN A 85 8.65 -5.38 -16.36
CA ASN A 85 9.70 -6.38 -16.61
C ASN A 85 11.06 -5.97 -16.04
N THR A 86 11.39 -4.67 -15.97
CA THR A 86 12.67 -4.21 -15.41
C THR A 86 12.70 -4.14 -13.89
N TYR A 87 11.64 -3.63 -13.25
CA TYR A 87 11.60 -3.43 -11.80
C TYR A 87 10.83 -4.52 -11.03
N GLY A 88 10.10 -5.37 -11.75
CA GLY A 88 9.41 -6.53 -11.19
C GLY A 88 8.37 -6.17 -10.12
N LEU A 89 8.06 -7.17 -9.28
CA LEU A 89 7.19 -7.00 -8.11
C LEU A 89 7.85 -6.14 -7.03
N TRP A 90 9.15 -6.37 -6.79
CA TRP A 90 9.91 -5.76 -5.70
C TRP A 90 10.02 -4.25 -5.84
N GLY A 91 10.36 -3.73 -7.03
CA GLY A 91 10.42 -2.28 -7.25
C GLY A 91 9.06 -1.61 -7.09
N LEU A 92 7.98 -2.25 -7.57
CA LEU A 92 6.62 -1.74 -7.40
C LEU A 92 6.23 -1.67 -5.92
N ALA A 93 6.51 -2.74 -5.16
CA ALA A 93 6.19 -2.85 -3.76
C ALA A 93 7.05 -1.92 -2.88
N PHE A 94 8.29 -1.64 -3.29
CA PHE A 94 9.17 -0.71 -2.58
C PHE A 94 8.77 0.76 -2.79
N LEU A 95 8.35 1.11 -4.01
CA LEU A 95 7.91 2.47 -4.35
C LEU A 95 6.51 2.82 -3.82
N THR A 96 5.68 1.83 -3.51
CA THR A 96 4.25 2.06 -3.23
C THR A 96 3.97 2.75 -1.91
N PRO A 97 4.59 2.39 -0.78
CA PRO A 97 4.37 3.07 0.50
C PRO A 97 4.82 4.54 0.48
N CYS A 98 5.86 4.85 -0.31
CA CYS A 98 6.46 6.17 -0.39
C CYS A 98 5.81 7.09 -1.45
N LEU A 99 5.44 6.57 -2.63
CA LEU A 99 5.07 7.40 -3.79
C LEU A 99 3.59 7.34 -4.20
N LEU A 100 2.89 6.24 -3.92
CA LEU A 100 1.52 6.02 -4.41
C LEU A 100 0.50 5.83 -3.28
N GLY A 101 0.94 5.49 -2.07
CA GLY A 101 0.06 5.09 -0.99
C GLY A 101 -0.48 3.67 -1.15
N ILE A 102 -0.95 3.11 -0.03
CA ILE A 102 -1.44 1.74 0.05
C ILE A 102 -2.63 1.45 -0.88
N PRO A 103 -3.64 2.34 -1.05
CA PRO A 103 -4.79 2.04 -1.90
C PRO A 103 -4.39 1.84 -3.36
N LEU A 104 -3.56 2.74 -3.91
CA LEU A 104 -3.05 2.64 -5.28
C LEU A 104 -2.16 1.40 -5.44
N GLY A 105 -1.26 1.15 -4.49
CA GLY A 105 -0.40 -0.04 -4.52
C GLY A 105 -1.18 -1.34 -4.52
N ALA A 106 -2.21 -1.44 -3.68
CA ALA A 106 -3.07 -2.59 -3.59
C ALA A 106 -3.91 -2.82 -4.86
N ILE A 107 -4.44 -1.75 -5.47
CA ILE A 107 -5.16 -1.83 -6.75
C ILE A 107 -4.22 -2.28 -7.88
N LEU A 108 -3.01 -1.74 -7.95
CA LEU A 108 -2.00 -2.14 -8.93
C LEU A 108 -1.57 -3.59 -8.73
N ALA A 109 -1.35 -4.01 -7.48
CA ALA A 109 -1.06 -5.40 -7.15
C ALA A 109 -2.21 -6.34 -7.57
N ALA A 110 -3.47 -5.95 -7.34
CA ALA A 110 -4.64 -6.70 -7.81
C ALA A 110 -4.77 -6.70 -9.35
N GLY A 111 -4.27 -5.66 -10.02
CA GLY A 111 -4.20 -5.55 -11.47
C GLY A 111 -3.14 -6.47 -12.10
N PHE A 112 -1.93 -6.46 -11.57
CA PHE A 112 -0.78 -7.09 -12.21
C PHE A 112 -0.42 -8.46 -11.63
N TYR A 113 -0.71 -8.69 -10.35
CA TYR A 113 -0.20 -9.82 -9.58
C TYR A 113 -1.30 -10.62 -8.86
N SER A 114 -2.58 -10.45 -9.25
CA SER A 114 -3.72 -11.12 -8.61
C SER A 114 -3.66 -12.65 -8.54
N LYS A 115 -2.92 -13.28 -9.45
CA LYS A 115 -2.70 -14.74 -9.51
C LYS A 115 -1.53 -15.22 -8.66
N GLN A 116 -0.60 -14.33 -8.29
CA GLN A 116 0.62 -14.68 -7.56
C GLN A 116 0.41 -14.45 -6.08
N LYS A 117 0.20 -15.53 -5.30
CA LYS A 117 -0.05 -15.43 -3.85
C LYS A 117 1.17 -14.88 -3.09
N TRP A 118 2.38 -15.18 -3.55
CA TRP A 118 3.63 -14.67 -2.97
C TRP A 118 3.74 -13.14 -3.07
N ALA A 119 3.05 -12.51 -4.04
CA ALA A 119 3.05 -11.07 -4.18
C ALA A 119 2.51 -10.35 -2.94
N VAL A 120 1.44 -10.88 -2.34
CA VAL A 120 0.86 -10.32 -1.12
C VAL A 120 1.87 -10.34 0.02
N GLY A 121 2.62 -11.44 0.16
CA GLY A 121 3.66 -11.56 1.18
C GLY A 121 4.75 -10.50 1.04
N VAL A 122 5.24 -10.26 -0.18
CA VAL A 122 6.26 -9.23 -0.44
C VAL A 122 5.75 -7.83 -0.09
N PHE A 123 4.49 -7.51 -0.40
CA PHE A 123 3.90 -6.24 0.00
C PHE A 123 3.78 -6.11 1.52
N CYS A 124 3.38 -7.17 2.24
CA CYS A 124 3.35 -7.15 3.70
C CYS A 124 4.73 -6.92 4.31
N VAL A 125 5.76 -7.64 3.84
CA VAL A 125 7.15 -7.47 4.30
C VAL A 125 7.63 -6.03 4.08
N LEU A 126 7.32 -5.46 2.92
CA LEU A 126 7.70 -4.08 2.60
C LEU A 126 6.93 -3.05 3.42
N ILE A 127 5.66 -3.28 3.73
CA ILE A 127 4.91 -2.41 4.64
C ILE A 127 5.57 -2.38 6.02
N VAL A 128 5.97 -3.52 6.58
CA VAL A 128 6.67 -3.58 7.86
C VAL A 128 8.03 -2.90 7.78
N PHE A 129 8.81 -3.17 6.72
CA PHE A 129 10.10 -2.52 6.49
C PHE A 129 9.98 -1.00 6.48
N TRP A 130 9.00 -0.46 5.77
CA TRP A 130 8.76 0.98 5.70
C TRP A 130 8.18 1.55 7.00
N SER A 131 7.36 0.79 7.73
CA SER A 131 6.88 1.19 9.07
C SER A 131 8.06 1.45 10.00
N VAL A 132 9.00 0.50 10.09
CA VAL A 132 10.21 0.64 10.91
C VAL A 132 11.05 1.83 10.45
N THR A 133 11.32 1.93 9.15
CA THR A 133 12.16 3.00 8.57
C THR A 133 11.57 4.39 8.85
N LEU A 134 10.26 4.57 8.62
CA LEU A 134 9.59 5.85 8.82
C LEU A 134 9.42 6.19 10.30
N SER A 135 9.10 5.22 11.16
CA SER A 135 9.07 5.43 12.62
C SER A 135 10.45 5.84 13.13
N PHE A 136 11.53 5.26 12.60
CA PHE A 136 12.90 5.60 13.00
C PHE A 136 13.26 7.03 12.61
N ILE A 137 13.00 7.41 11.35
CA ILE A 137 13.20 8.78 10.87
C ILE A 137 12.37 9.77 11.69
N SER A 138 11.11 9.45 11.95
CA SER A 138 10.19 10.33 12.69
C SER A 138 10.60 10.51 14.15
N TYR A 139 11.17 9.48 14.77
CA TYR A 139 11.69 9.56 16.13
C TYR A 139 12.89 10.51 16.21
N HIS A 140 13.82 10.43 15.24
CA HIS A 140 14.96 11.34 15.15
C HIS A 140 14.58 12.80 14.86
N ILE A 141 13.41 13.07 14.29
CA ILE A 141 12.94 14.44 14.03
C ILE A 141 12.33 15.09 15.30
N LYS A 142 11.82 14.28 16.24
CA LYS A 142 11.22 14.77 17.49
C LYS A 142 12.24 14.89 18.64
N SER A 143 13.38 14.21 18.55
CA SER A 143 14.50 14.35 19.48
C SER A 143 15.36 15.57 19.16
#